data_AF-A0A836VX87-F1
#
_entry.id   AF-A0A836VX87-F1
#
_cell.length_a   1.000
_cell.length_b   1.000
_cell.length_c   1.000
_cell.angle_alpha   90.00
_cell.angle_beta   90.00
_cell.angle_gamma   90.00
#
_symmetry.space_group_name_H-M   'P 1'
#
loop_
_entity.id
_entity.type
_entity.pdbx_description
1 polymer ?
#
loop_
_entity_poly.entity_id
_entity_poly.type
_entity_poly.pdbx_seq_one_letter_code
_entity_poly.pdbx_strand_id
1 'polypeptide(L)'
;MAFKDKGLGKIVDSLLPNIEAFDQRRDKVIIGTMKTTLRERWQEVIEELQRTGLPCIHLLTMDDNISSSKAEQMGRHNVIIVVHQNVKNEAHLINRRNIVSFETYFLEEIPETMRYWY
;
A
#
# COMPACT_ATOMS: atom_id res chain seq x y z
N MET A 1 -17.79 -10.03 -2.33
CA MET A 1 -18.78 -9.81 -1.26
C MET A 1 -18.12 -9.77 0.13
N ALA A 2 -17.05 -10.54 0.38
CA ALA A 2 -16.37 -10.64 1.68
C ALA A 2 -15.83 -9.34 2.33
N PHE A 3 -15.37 -8.33 1.57
CA PHE A 3 -14.75 -7.12 2.15
C PHE A 3 -15.75 -6.07 2.66
N LYS A 4 -16.93 -5.97 2.03
CA LYS A 4 -17.91 -4.91 2.32
C LYS A 4 -18.49 -4.99 3.74
N ASP A 5 -18.63 -6.20 4.27
CA ASP A 5 -19.27 -6.42 5.58
C ASP A 5 -18.33 -6.08 6.75
N LYS A 6 -17.04 -5.85 6.48
CA LYS A 6 -16.00 -5.58 7.50
C LYS A 6 -15.45 -4.16 7.48
N GLY A 7 -16.09 -3.26 6.73
CA GLY A 7 -15.65 -1.87 6.60
C GLY A 7 -14.39 -1.69 5.75
N LEU A 8 -13.92 -2.75 5.07
CA LEU A 8 -12.86 -2.65 4.06
C LEU A 8 -13.47 -2.00 2.81
N GLY A 9 -12.97 -0.81 2.47
CA GLY A 9 -13.50 0.04 1.41
C GLY A 9 -13.41 -0.59 0.02
N LYS A 10 -14.02 0.05 -0.98
CA LYS A 10 -14.02 -0.44 -2.37
C LYS A 10 -12.63 -0.53 -3.00
N ILE A 11 -11.63 0.13 -2.40
CA ILE A 11 -10.27 0.22 -2.93
C ILE A 11 -9.37 -0.98 -2.61
N VAL A 12 -9.80 -1.87 -1.71
CA VAL A 12 -8.96 -3.00 -1.28
C VAL A 12 -9.04 -4.11 -2.32
N ASP A 13 -7.92 -4.37 -2.99
CA ASP A 13 -7.78 -5.45 -3.98
C ASP A 13 -7.21 -6.72 -3.34
N SER A 14 -6.34 -6.56 -2.33
CA SER A 14 -5.74 -7.68 -1.60
C SER A 14 -5.69 -7.43 -0.08
N LEU A 15 -5.85 -8.52 0.67
CA LEU A 15 -5.67 -8.56 2.11
C LEU A 15 -4.93 -9.84 2.46
N LEU A 16 -3.74 -9.71 3.05
CA LEU A 16 -2.88 -10.85 3.39
C LEU A 16 -2.60 -10.87 4.90
N PRO A 17 -2.63 -12.05 5.54
CA PRO A 17 -2.88 -13.36 4.93
C PRO A 17 -4.36 -13.63 4.63
N ASN A 18 -5.28 -13.10 5.43
CA ASN A 18 -6.72 -13.31 5.30
C ASN A 18 -7.51 -12.30 6.18
N ILE A 19 -8.83 -12.41 6.16
CA ILE A 19 -9.71 -11.49 6.88
C ILE A 19 -9.76 -11.76 8.39
N GLU A 20 -9.59 -13.02 8.79
CA GLU A 20 -9.55 -13.43 10.19
C GLU A 20 -8.33 -12.82 10.90
N ALA A 21 -7.18 -12.78 10.23
CA ALA A 21 -5.97 -12.12 10.70
C ALA A 21 -6.18 -10.60 10.84
N PHE A 22 -6.90 -9.97 9.90
CA PHE A 22 -7.23 -8.55 9.96
C PHE A 22 -8.11 -8.23 11.17
N ASP A 23 -9.09 -9.08 11.48
CA ASP A 23 -9.95 -8.89 12.66
C ASP A 23 -9.16 -9.01 13.97
N GLN A 24 -8.18 -9.91 14.01
CA GLN A 24 -7.32 -10.12 15.19
C GLN A 24 -6.31 -8.99 15.37
N ARG A 25 -5.56 -8.63 14.32
CA ARG A 25 -4.48 -7.64 14.35
C ARG A 25 -4.36 -6.89 13.03
N ARG A 26 -5.04 -5.75 12.93
CA ARG A 26 -5.02 -4.86 11.75
C ARG A 26 -3.64 -4.30 11.39
N ASP A 27 -2.73 -4.22 12.35
CA ASP A 27 -1.35 -3.75 12.17
C ASP A 27 -0.37 -4.85 11.72
N LYS A 28 -0.83 -6.10 11.62
CA LYS A 28 -0.03 -7.27 11.24
C LYS A 28 -0.49 -7.93 9.95
N VAL A 29 -1.17 -7.17 9.09
CA VAL A 29 -1.67 -7.64 7.80
C VAL A 29 -1.26 -6.67 6.70
N ILE A 30 -1.12 -7.18 5.49
CA ILE A 30 -0.87 -6.35 4.30
C ILE A 30 -2.19 -6.08 3.62
N ILE A 31 -2.50 -4.80 3.46
CA ILE A 31 -3.63 -4.33 2.66
C ILE A 31 -3.06 -3.73 1.40
N GLY A 32 -3.51 -4.24 0.25
CA GLY A 32 -3.03 -3.80 -1.06
C GLY A 32 -4.15 -3.25 -1.93
N THR A 33 -3.80 -2.24 -2.71
CA THR A 33 -4.59 -1.71 -3.83
C THR A 33 -3.68 -1.54 -5.04
N MET A 34 -4.23 -1.72 -6.23
CA MET A 34 -3.49 -1.68 -7.50
C MET A 34 -4.05 -0.60 -8.41
N LYS A 35 -3.18 0.29 -8.88
CA LYS A 35 -3.51 1.24 -9.96
C LYS A 35 -2.36 1.29 -10.95
N THR A 36 -2.60 0.92 -12.21
CA THR A 36 -1.55 0.96 -13.24
C THR A 36 -0.91 2.35 -13.37
N THR A 37 -1.72 3.41 -13.32
CA THR A 37 -1.28 4.82 -13.30
C THR A 37 -2.01 5.60 -12.21
N LEU A 38 -1.32 6.54 -11.55
CA LEU A 38 -1.86 7.28 -10.41
C LEU A 38 -2.64 8.53 -10.82
N ARG A 39 -2.08 9.34 -11.75
CA ARG A 39 -2.62 10.66 -12.14
C ARG A 39 -3.11 11.47 -10.93
N GLU A 40 -4.35 11.94 -10.90
CA GLU A 40 -5.04 12.54 -9.74
C GLU A 40 -5.76 11.53 -8.83
N ARG A 41 -5.97 10.30 -9.32
CA ARG A 41 -6.78 9.25 -8.68
C ARG A 41 -6.14 8.62 -7.43
N TRP A 42 -4.91 8.96 -7.09
CA TRP A 42 -4.30 8.54 -5.82
C TRP A 42 -4.95 9.25 -4.63
N GLN A 43 -5.60 10.40 -4.83
CA GLN A 43 -6.32 11.10 -3.77
C GLN A 43 -7.49 10.28 -3.23
N GLU A 44 -8.20 9.55 -4.12
CA GLU A 44 -9.27 8.61 -3.74
C GLU A 44 -8.76 7.55 -2.75
N VAL A 45 -7.51 7.10 -2.89
CA VAL A 45 -6.91 6.09 -2.00
C VAL A 45 -6.73 6.66 -0.60
N ILE A 46 -6.29 7.91 -0.49
CA ILE A 46 -6.11 8.60 0.79
C ILE A 46 -7.46 8.82 1.47
N GLU A 47 -8.45 9.33 0.72
CA GLU A 47 -9.80 9.57 1.24
C GLU A 47 -10.42 8.28 1.78
N GLU A 48 -10.30 7.18 1.04
CA GLU A 48 -10.84 5.89 1.46
C GLU A 48 -10.07 5.29 2.65
N LEU A 49 -8.75 5.45 2.71
CA LEU A 49 -7.95 5.02 3.86
C LEU A 49 -8.39 5.75 5.13
N GLN A 50 -8.58 7.07 5.04
CA GLN A 50 -9.07 7.91 6.15
C GLN A 50 -10.50 7.52 6.55
N ARG A 51 -11.39 7.31 5.57
CA ARG A 51 -12.79 6.93 5.79
C ARG A 51 -12.91 5.57 6.48
N THR A 52 -12.05 4.63 6.14
CA THR A 52 -12.07 3.26 6.66
C THR A 52 -11.30 3.10 7.97
N GLY A 53 -10.46 4.08 8.33
CA GLY A 53 -9.63 4.03 9.53
C GLY A 53 -8.56 2.93 9.46
N LEU A 54 -8.15 2.56 8.24
CA LEU A 54 -7.10 1.58 8.03
C LEU A 54 -5.73 2.16 8.42
N PRO A 55 -4.87 1.38 9.08
CA PRO A 55 -3.60 1.92 9.58
C PRO A 55 -2.63 2.28 8.45
N CYS A 56 -2.59 1.48 7.38
CA CYS A 56 -1.70 1.63 6.24
C CYS A 56 -2.25 0.87 5.03
N ILE A 57 -1.88 1.29 3.82
CA ILE A 57 -2.15 0.57 2.57
C ILE A 57 -0.96 0.60 1.63
N HIS A 58 -0.71 -0.53 0.95
CA HIS A 58 0.25 -0.64 -0.14
C HIS A 58 -0.45 -0.34 -1.47
N LEU A 59 -0.01 0.71 -2.16
CA LEU A 59 -0.49 1.11 -3.47
C LEU A 59 0.52 0.66 -4.53
N LEU A 60 0.22 -0.44 -5.19
CA LEU A 60 1.04 -1.01 -6.26
C LEU A 60 0.75 -0.27 -7.56
N THR A 61 1.81 0.20 -8.23
CA THR A 61 1.68 0.96 -9.48
C THR A 61 2.81 0.70 -10.46
N MET A 62 2.49 0.85 -11.75
CA MET A 62 3.47 0.86 -12.86
C MET A 62 3.80 2.30 -13.29
N ASP A 63 3.28 3.31 -12.58
CA ASP A 63 3.54 4.72 -12.84
C ASP A 63 5.01 5.03 -12.54
N ASP A 64 5.72 5.53 -13.56
CA ASP A 64 7.12 5.94 -13.48
C ASP A 64 7.28 7.42 -13.12
N ASN A 65 6.19 8.19 -13.05
CA ASN A 65 6.22 9.62 -12.78
C ASN A 65 5.63 9.97 -11.41
N ILE A 66 6.44 9.72 -10.38
CA ILE A 66 6.11 10.04 -9.00
C ILE A 66 6.93 11.25 -8.55
N SER A 67 6.27 12.40 -8.42
CA SER A 67 6.92 13.59 -7.87
C SER A 67 7.18 13.45 -6.37
N SER A 68 8.20 14.16 -5.88
CA SER A 68 8.52 14.27 -4.45
C SER A 68 7.32 14.70 -3.60
N SER A 69 6.54 15.67 -4.09
CA SER A 69 5.36 16.18 -3.39
C SER A 69 4.28 15.10 -3.25
N LYS A 70 4.03 14.35 -4.34
CA LYS A 70 3.06 13.25 -4.37
C LYS A 70 3.47 12.13 -3.43
N ALA A 71 4.75 11.71 -3.49
CA ALA A 71 5.33 10.72 -2.59
C ALA A 71 5.22 11.14 -1.12
N GLU A 72 5.52 12.40 -0.81
CA GLU A 72 5.45 12.93 0.55
C GLU A 72 4.03 13.01 1.08
N GLN A 73 3.07 13.46 0.26
CA GLN A 73 1.66 13.47 0.63
C GLN A 73 1.18 12.05 0.93
N MET A 74 1.41 11.09 0.04
CA MET A 74 1.04 9.69 0.29
C MET A 74 1.67 9.14 1.58
N GLY A 75 2.95 9.44 1.85
CA GLY A 75 3.63 9.00 3.06
C GLY A 75 3.04 9.58 4.35
N ARG A 76 2.63 10.85 4.35
CA ARG A 76 1.94 11.48 5.50
C ARG A 76 0.57 10.85 5.80
N HIS A 77 -0.03 10.23 4.80
CA HIS A 77 -1.30 9.53 4.89
C HIS A 77 -1.14 8.01 4.94
N ASN A 78 0.01 7.49 5.40
CA ASN A 78 0.26 6.05 5.56
C ASN A 78 0.03 5.20 4.29
N VAL A 79 0.24 5.79 3.11
CA VAL A 79 0.26 5.07 1.84
C VAL A 79 1.72 4.72 1.50
N ILE A 80 1.99 3.43 1.41
CA ILE A 80 3.25 2.88 0.89
C ILE A 80 3.08 2.65 -0.60
N ILE A 81 3.91 3.27 -1.43
CA ILE A 81 3.85 3.11 -2.88
C ILE A 81 4.83 2.01 -3.28
N VAL A 82 4.33 0.98 -3.93
CA VAL A 82 5.12 -0.13 -4.45
C VAL A 82 5.32 0.07 -5.95
N VAL A 83 6.57 0.20 -6.37
CA VAL A 83 6.99 0.60 -7.72
C VAL A 83 8.09 -0.31 -8.26
N HIS A 84 8.45 -0.16 -9.53
CA HIS A 84 9.67 -0.78 -10.04
C HIS A 84 10.92 -0.22 -9.36
N GLN A 85 11.95 -1.07 -9.23
CA GLN A 85 13.22 -0.71 -8.59
C GLN A 85 13.89 0.54 -9.21
N ASN A 86 13.78 0.73 -10.53
CA ASN A 86 14.32 1.90 -11.23
C ASN A 86 13.67 3.20 -10.72
N VAL A 87 12.34 3.24 -10.56
CA VAL A 87 11.59 4.38 -10.02
C VAL A 87 11.96 4.62 -8.56
N LYS A 88 12.04 3.54 -7.75
CA LYS A 88 12.50 3.63 -6.35
C LYS A 88 13.89 4.28 -6.24
N ASN A 89 14.77 4.00 -7.19
CA ASN A 89 16.16 4.46 -7.20
C ASN A 89 16.34 5.88 -7.76
N GLU A 90 15.27 6.55 -8.18
CA GLU A 90 15.34 7.95 -8.59
C GLU A 90 15.83 8.82 -7.42
N ALA A 91 16.68 9.81 -7.71
CA ALA A 91 17.39 10.58 -6.69
C ALA A 91 16.45 11.27 -5.68
N HIS A 92 15.24 11.65 -6.10
CA HIS A 92 14.26 12.29 -5.24
C HIS A 92 13.35 11.31 -4.46
N LEU A 93 13.39 10.01 -4.78
CA LEU A 93 12.58 8.95 -4.16
C LEU A 93 13.41 7.96 -3.33
N ILE A 94 14.71 7.82 -3.60
CA ILE A 94 15.56 6.79 -2.99
C ILE A 94 15.54 6.82 -1.45
N ASN A 95 15.55 8.02 -0.86
CA ASN A 95 15.53 8.21 0.59
C ASN A 95 14.12 8.23 1.20
N ARG A 96 13.06 8.07 0.40
CA ARG A 96 11.67 8.08 0.88
C ARG A 96 11.31 6.69 1.41
N ARG A 97 10.97 6.60 2.70
CA ARG A 97 10.63 5.33 3.37
C ARG A 97 9.33 4.70 2.88
N ASN A 98 8.39 5.53 2.41
CA ASN A 98 7.09 5.07 1.92
C ASN A 98 7.09 4.72 0.43
N ILE A 99 8.28 4.62 -0.20
CA ILE A 99 8.45 4.10 -1.55
C ILE A 99 9.22 2.80 -1.42
N VAL A 100 8.66 1.72 -1.93
CA VAL A 100 9.18 0.35 -1.83
C VAL A 100 9.22 -0.24 -3.23
N SER A 101 10.21 -1.08 -3.53
CA SER A 101 10.24 -1.77 -4.82
C SER A 101 9.37 -3.02 -4.79
N PHE A 102 8.93 -3.49 -5.95
CA PHE A 102 8.23 -4.78 -6.03
C PHE A 102 9.06 -5.92 -5.45
N GLU A 103 10.37 -5.90 -5.65
CA GLU A 103 11.31 -6.88 -5.09
C GLU A 103 11.23 -6.90 -3.57
N THR A 104 11.36 -5.75 -2.90
CA THR A 104 11.23 -5.67 -1.43
C THR A 104 9.83 -6.07 -0.96
N TYR A 105 8.77 -5.62 -1.64
CA TYR A 105 7.40 -5.96 -1.29
C TYR A 105 7.13 -7.48 -1.34
N PHE A 106 7.51 -8.13 -2.44
CA PHE A 106 7.24 -9.55 -2.65
C PHE A 106 8.21 -10.49 -1.92
N LEU A 107 9.48 -10.11 -1.79
CA LEU A 107 10.52 -11.00 -1.26
C LEU A 107 10.82 -10.76 0.22
N GLU A 108 10.43 -9.62 0.78
CA GLU A 108 10.70 -9.28 2.18
C GLU A 108 9.40 -9.03 2.96
N GLU A 109 8.61 -8.01 2.58
CA GLU A 109 7.46 -7.56 3.37
C GLU A 109 6.34 -8.61 3.46
N ILE A 110 5.95 -9.21 2.32
CA ILE A 110 4.97 -10.30 2.30
C ILE A 110 5.47 -11.50 3.12
N PRO A 111 6.65 -12.09 2.85
CA PRO A 111 7.14 -13.21 3.63
C PRO A 111 7.29 -12.93 5.13
N GLU A 112 7.73 -11.72 5.51
CA GLU A 112 7.78 -11.31 6.93
C GLU A 112 6.39 -11.29 7.56
N THR A 113 5.40 -10.72 6.88
CA THR A 113 4.02 -10.71 7.37
C THR A 113 3.48 -12.13 7.50
N MET A 114 3.74 -13.01 6.53
CA MET A 114 3.29 -14.40 6.56
C MET A 114 3.92 -15.18 7.73
N ARG A 115 5.22 -15.01 8.00
CA ARG A 115 5.92 -15.65 9.14
C ARG A 115 5.38 -15.25 10.51
N TYR A 116 4.70 -14.11 10.62
CA TYR A 116 4.06 -13.74 11.88
C TYR A 116 2.83 -14.60 12.19
N TRP A 117 2.14 -15.09 11.14
CA TRP A 117 0.87 -15.83 11.27
C TRP A 117 1.02 -17.35 11.15
N TYR A 118 2.08 -17.84 10.52
CA TYR A 118 2.38 -19.26 10.29
C TYR A 118 3.78 -19.61 10.78
#